data_AF-A0A7W0QJN0-F1
#
_entry.id   AF-A0A7W0QJN0-F1
#
_cell.length_a   1.000
_cell.length_b   1.000
_cell.length_c   1.000
_cell.angle_alpha   90.00
_cell.angle_beta   90.00
_cell.angle_gamma   90.00
#
_symmetry.space_group_name_H-M   'P 1'
#
loop_
_entity.id
_entity.type
_entity.pdbx_description
1 polymer ?
#
loop_
_entity_poly.entity_id
_entity_poly.type
_entity_poly.pdbx_seq_one_letter_code
_entity_poly.pdbx_strand_id
1 'polypeptide(L)'
;PLFDAPADDMPFADGVFDYVICSHVLEHVPDPSAVVAELTRVAKAGYIEVPEASSAKIIDFPSHLWWCTLEDGAASGGAPTLVFTAKKAAHFDRDIAAYIARSGIERPLTDLLDQRFDHRIISLPWEGSVDVRVEGDVSASLLDEALHADSHHRVAQSLAVRVLTAALTAAPRWRRRDVTVAFDDIVKPELRRGDGATLERRIYRLDSATSHSNVSQ
;
A
#
# COMPACT_ATOMS: atom_id res chain seq x y z
N PRO A 1 8.25 0.51 15.51
CA PRO A 1 6.85 0.21 15.89
C PRO A 1 6.13 -0.30 14.64
N LEU A 2 5.14 -1.18 14.80
CA LEU A 2 4.23 -1.61 13.73
C LEU A 2 2.81 -1.46 14.25
N PHE A 3 1.89 -0.96 13.42
CA PHE A 3 0.47 -0.90 13.76
C PHE A 3 -0.28 -1.89 12.89
N ASP A 4 -1.15 -2.67 13.52
CA ASP A 4 -2.05 -3.63 12.89
C ASP A 4 -3.43 -2.95 12.85
N ALA A 5 -3.75 -2.36 11.70
CA ALA A 5 -4.95 -1.56 11.48
C ALA A 5 -5.33 -1.56 9.99
N PRO A 6 -6.60 -1.29 9.65
CA PRO A 6 -7.02 -1.05 8.27
C PRO A 6 -6.25 0.13 7.65
N ALA A 7 -5.86 0.01 6.38
CA ALA A 7 -5.07 1.03 5.69
C ALA A 7 -5.89 2.28 5.32
N ASP A 8 -7.21 2.15 5.31
CA ASP A 8 -8.22 3.19 5.09
C ASP A 8 -8.72 3.84 6.40
N ASP A 9 -8.29 3.34 7.55
CA ASP A 9 -8.59 3.90 8.87
C ASP A 9 -7.43 3.69 9.85
N MET A 10 -6.29 4.31 9.55
CA MET A 10 -5.10 4.21 10.38
C MET A 10 -5.29 4.94 11.72
N PRO A 11 -4.67 4.46 12.80
CA PRO A 11 -4.86 5.03 14.14
C PRO A 11 -4.10 6.35 14.37
N PHE A 12 -3.61 6.98 13.31
CA PHE A 12 -2.74 8.14 13.40
C PHE A 12 -3.52 9.45 13.36
N ALA A 13 -3.03 10.47 14.07
CA ALA A 13 -3.59 11.82 14.00
C ALA A 13 -3.40 12.44 12.60
N ASP A 14 -4.26 13.39 12.26
CA ASP A 14 -4.19 14.15 11.00
C ASP A 14 -2.83 14.86 10.87
N GLY A 15 -2.23 14.79 9.68
CA GLY A 15 -1.00 15.51 9.33
C GLY A 15 0.21 15.20 10.23
N VAL A 16 0.18 14.09 10.98
CA VAL A 16 1.21 13.74 11.97
C VAL A 16 2.53 13.33 11.33
N PHE A 17 2.48 12.89 10.07
CA PHE A 17 3.67 12.59 9.29
C PHE A 17 3.96 13.72 8.30
N ASP A 18 5.24 14.11 8.22
CA ASP A 18 5.67 15.02 7.15
C ASP A 18 5.74 14.30 5.79
N TYR A 19 5.93 12.97 5.79
CA TYR A 19 6.05 12.18 4.57
C TYR A 19 5.63 10.71 4.77
N VAL A 20 4.90 10.14 3.81
CA VAL A 20 4.53 8.71 3.78
C VAL A 20 4.95 8.03 2.48
N ILE A 21 5.24 6.73 2.56
CA ILE A 21 5.57 5.88 1.42
C ILE A 21 4.54 4.75 1.37
N CYS A 22 3.86 4.61 0.24
CA CYS A 22 2.93 3.54 -0.07
C CYS A 22 3.40 2.84 -1.35
N SER A 23 4.07 1.70 -1.21
CA SER A 23 4.63 0.94 -2.34
C SER A 23 4.01 -0.45 -2.36
N HIS A 24 3.43 -0.80 -3.50
CA HIS A 24 2.82 -2.11 -3.76
C HIS A 24 1.74 -2.53 -2.75
N VAL A 25 0.83 -1.60 -2.45
CA VAL A 25 -0.31 -1.82 -1.52
C VAL A 25 -1.64 -1.57 -2.22
N LEU A 26 -1.78 -0.45 -2.95
CA LEU A 26 -3.06 0.00 -3.47
C LEU A 26 -3.68 -0.96 -4.49
N GLU A 27 -2.86 -1.73 -5.20
CA GLU A 27 -3.33 -2.74 -6.15
C GLU A 27 -3.99 -3.96 -5.48
N HIS A 28 -3.82 -4.13 -4.16
CA HIS A 28 -4.33 -5.25 -3.39
C HIS A 28 -5.57 -4.91 -2.55
N VAL A 29 -5.85 -3.62 -2.33
CA VAL A 29 -6.95 -3.20 -1.44
C VAL A 29 -8.28 -3.10 -2.20
N PRO A 30 -9.42 -3.41 -1.57
CA PRO A 30 -10.73 -3.32 -2.22
C PRO A 30 -11.18 -1.89 -2.55
N ASP A 31 -10.69 -0.89 -1.81
CA ASP A 31 -10.97 0.53 -2.08
C ASP A 31 -9.67 1.34 -2.03
N PRO A 32 -8.96 1.47 -3.17
CA PRO A 32 -7.72 2.23 -3.21
C PRO A 32 -7.96 3.73 -2.98
N SER A 33 -9.15 4.25 -3.28
CA SER A 33 -9.46 5.67 -3.08
C SER A 33 -9.58 6.02 -1.60
N ALA A 34 -10.17 5.14 -0.79
CA ALA A 34 -10.24 5.29 0.66
C ALA A 34 -8.84 5.27 1.30
N VAL A 35 -7.97 4.35 0.87
CA VAL A 35 -6.59 4.29 1.36
C VAL A 35 -5.80 5.54 0.97
N VAL A 36 -5.97 6.07 -0.25
CA VAL A 36 -5.30 7.32 -0.65
C VAL A 36 -5.83 8.53 0.13
N ALA A 37 -7.13 8.60 0.41
CA ALA A 37 -7.69 9.62 1.29
C ALA A 37 -7.07 9.54 2.69
N GLU A 38 -6.88 8.32 3.21
CA GLU A 38 -6.26 8.10 4.50
C GLU A 38 -4.76 8.46 4.52
N LEU A 39 -4.02 8.15 3.45
CA LEU A 39 -2.62 8.58 3.27
C LEU A 39 -2.48 10.10 3.28
N THR A 40 -3.36 10.82 2.57
CA THR A 40 -3.35 12.30 2.53
C THR A 40 -3.89 12.93 3.82
N ARG A 41 -4.74 12.23 4.58
CA ARG A 41 -5.15 12.66 5.93
C ARG A 41 -3.99 12.66 6.91
N VAL A 42 -3.23 11.56 6.97
CA VAL A 42 -2.18 11.40 7.99
C VAL A 42 -0.87 12.12 7.63
N ALA A 43 -0.70 12.56 6.38
CA ALA A 43 0.56 13.12 5.91
C ALA A 43 0.41 14.29 4.94
N LYS A 44 1.37 15.22 5.00
CA LYS A 44 1.39 16.41 4.13
C LYS A 44 1.89 16.13 2.71
N ALA A 45 2.75 15.13 2.57
CA ALA A 45 3.36 14.73 1.31
C ALA A 45 3.66 13.24 1.33
N GLY A 46 3.98 12.67 0.18
CA GLY A 46 4.36 11.28 0.11
C GLY A 46 4.78 10.78 -1.26
N TYR A 47 4.86 9.46 -1.34
CA TYR A 47 5.16 8.70 -2.54
C TYR A 47 4.23 7.50 -2.64
N ILE A 48 3.62 7.34 -3.80
CA ILE A 48 2.82 6.17 -4.16
C ILE A 48 3.54 5.43 -5.29
N GLU A 49 3.64 4.10 -5.15
CA GLU A 49 4.15 3.21 -6.16
C GLU A 49 3.20 2.04 -6.36
N VAL A 50 2.76 1.85 -7.60
CA VAL A 50 1.88 0.77 -8.02
C VAL A 50 2.37 0.17 -9.34
N PRO A 51 2.03 -1.08 -9.66
CA PRO A 51 2.35 -1.69 -10.95
C PRO A 51 1.70 -0.91 -12.10
N GLU A 52 2.45 -0.65 -13.16
CA GLU A 52 1.91 -0.06 -14.37
C GLU A 52 1.11 -1.11 -15.15
N ALA A 53 -0.09 -0.75 -15.61
CA ALA A 53 -1.05 -1.69 -16.19
C ALA A 53 -0.51 -2.46 -17.40
N SER A 54 0.25 -1.84 -18.29
CA SER A 54 0.82 -2.54 -19.45
C SER A 54 1.82 -3.62 -19.03
N SER A 55 2.69 -3.33 -18.05
CA SER A 55 3.61 -4.32 -17.49
C SER A 55 2.88 -5.43 -16.74
N ALA A 56 1.90 -5.05 -15.89
CA ALA A 56 1.11 -5.98 -15.10
C ALA A 56 0.23 -6.91 -15.94
N LYS A 57 -0.13 -6.52 -17.18
CA LYS A 57 -0.87 -7.40 -18.11
C LYS A 57 0.02 -8.47 -18.75
N ILE A 58 1.34 -8.28 -18.78
CA ILE A 58 2.29 -9.25 -19.35
C ILE A 58 2.61 -10.34 -18.33
N ILE A 59 3.01 -9.94 -17.11
CA ILE A 59 3.22 -10.81 -15.96
C ILE A 59 2.20 -10.37 -14.90
N ASP A 60 1.05 -11.02 -14.93
CA ASP A 60 -0.08 -10.69 -14.05
C ASP A 60 0.03 -11.43 -12.72
N PHE A 61 -0.43 -10.75 -11.67
CA PHE A 61 -0.47 -11.26 -10.32
C PHE A 61 -1.94 -11.48 -9.92
N PRO A 62 -2.34 -12.74 -9.63
CA PRO A 62 -3.71 -13.04 -9.21
C PRO A 62 -4.19 -12.26 -7.99
N SER A 63 -3.25 -11.85 -7.12
CA SER A 63 -3.51 -11.04 -5.93
C SER A 63 -3.80 -9.56 -6.21
N HIS A 64 -3.54 -9.06 -7.42
CA HIS A 64 -3.88 -7.69 -7.79
C HIS A 64 -5.32 -7.60 -8.24
N LEU A 65 -6.03 -6.58 -7.77
CA LEU A 65 -7.44 -6.30 -8.07
C LEU A 65 -7.60 -5.24 -9.18
N TRP A 66 -6.55 -4.45 -9.43
CA TRP A 66 -6.63 -3.24 -10.25
C TRP A 66 -5.58 -3.22 -11.36
N TRP A 67 -5.96 -2.65 -12.50
CA TRP A 67 -5.05 -2.13 -13.51
C TRP A 67 -4.79 -0.66 -13.22
N CYS A 68 -3.53 -0.29 -12.96
CA CYS A 68 -3.19 1.08 -12.61
C CYS A 68 -2.59 1.82 -13.81
N THR A 69 -3.10 3.01 -14.11
CA THR A 69 -2.55 3.93 -15.12
C THR A 69 -2.42 5.33 -14.55
N LEU A 70 -1.49 6.12 -15.08
CA LEU A 70 -1.35 7.54 -14.73
C LEU A 70 -1.79 8.38 -15.94
N GLU A 71 -2.84 9.16 -15.77
CA GLU A 71 -3.29 10.09 -16.79
C GLU A 71 -2.61 11.45 -16.59
N ASP A 72 -2.03 11.96 -17.67
CA ASP A 72 -1.37 13.26 -17.65
C ASP A 72 -2.40 14.39 -17.55
N GLY A 73 -2.37 15.12 -16.44
CA GLY A 73 -3.20 16.30 -16.22
C GLY A 73 -2.68 17.55 -16.94
N ALA A 74 -1.45 17.54 -17.48
CA ALA A 74 -0.78 18.72 -18.01
C ALA A 74 -1.53 19.36 -19.19
N ALA A 75 -2.16 18.56 -20.06
CA ALA A 75 -2.96 19.06 -21.18
C ALA A 75 -4.18 19.88 -20.72
N SER A 76 -4.68 19.60 -19.52
CA SER A 76 -5.78 20.31 -18.84
C SER A 76 -5.32 21.29 -17.76
N GLY A 77 -4.00 21.46 -17.56
CA GLY A 77 -3.44 22.29 -16.48
C GLY A 77 -3.67 21.73 -15.07
N GLY A 78 -4.03 20.45 -14.95
CA GLY A 78 -4.30 19.75 -13.69
C GLY A 78 -3.13 18.87 -13.23
N ALA A 79 -3.23 18.34 -12.01
CA ALA A 79 -2.32 17.31 -11.52
C ALA A 79 -2.57 15.97 -12.24
N PRO A 80 -1.57 15.08 -12.30
CA PRO A 80 -1.79 13.76 -12.87
C PRO A 80 -2.80 12.97 -12.03
N THR A 81 -3.66 12.20 -12.69
CA THR A 81 -4.67 11.36 -12.03
C THR A 81 -4.23 9.90 -12.02
N LEU A 82 -4.16 9.30 -10.83
CA LEU A 82 -3.93 7.87 -10.67
C LEU A 82 -5.26 7.11 -10.86
N VAL A 83 -5.34 6.30 -11.90
CA VAL A 83 -6.56 5.59 -12.30
C VAL A 83 -6.42 4.10 -11.95
N PHE A 84 -7.42 3.56 -11.25
CA PHE A 84 -7.56 2.14 -10.91
C PHE A 84 -8.75 1.55 -11.66
N THR A 85 -8.49 0.75 -12.69
CA THR A 85 -9.55 0.04 -13.43
C THR A 85 -9.69 -1.39 -12.91
N ALA A 86 -10.89 -1.77 -12.47
CA ALA A 86 -11.13 -3.08 -11.87
C ALA A 86 -10.80 -4.23 -12.84
N LYS A 87 -10.01 -5.20 -12.36
CA LYS A 87 -9.80 -6.47 -13.06
C LYS A 87 -11.11 -7.25 -13.19
N LYS A 88 -11.25 -7.97 -14.30
CA LYS A 88 -12.42 -8.85 -14.56
C LYS A 88 -12.12 -10.33 -14.31
N ALA A 89 -10.85 -10.68 -14.20
CA ALA A 89 -10.35 -12.02 -13.88
C ALA A 89 -8.96 -11.91 -13.24
N ALA A 90 -8.49 -12.98 -12.60
CA ALA A 90 -7.16 -13.03 -11.97
C ALA A 90 -5.99 -12.86 -12.96
N HIS A 91 -6.20 -13.26 -14.22
CA HIS A 91 -5.25 -13.08 -15.31
C HIS A 91 -5.87 -12.19 -16.40
N PHE A 92 -5.07 -11.28 -16.97
CA PHE A 92 -5.47 -10.48 -18.14
C PHE A 92 -5.95 -11.36 -19.30
N ASP A 93 -5.16 -12.37 -19.65
CA ASP A 93 -5.51 -13.39 -20.64
C ASP A 93 -5.07 -14.77 -20.14
N ARG A 94 -6.04 -15.70 -20.06
CA ARG A 94 -5.82 -17.04 -19.50
C ARG A 94 -4.96 -17.92 -20.39
N ASP A 95 -5.05 -17.79 -21.71
CA ASP A 95 -4.33 -18.62 -22.66
C ASP A 95 -2.85 -18.23 -22.71
N ILE A 96 -2.58 -16.92 -22.65
CA ILE A 96 -1.23 -16.36 -22.52
C ILE A 96 -0.61 -16.77 -21.18
N ALA A 97 -1.33 -16.59 -20.06
CA ALA A 97 -0.84 -16.99 -18.74
C ALA A 97 -0.50 -18.49 -18.70
N ALA A 98 -1.40 -19.34 -19.22
CA ALA A 98 -1.15 -20.77 -19.34
C ALA A 98 0.05 -21.09 -20.25
N TYR A 99 0.34 -20.26 -21.26
CA TYR A 99 1.48 -20.46 -22.17
C TYR A 99 2.80 -20.17 -21.49
N ILE A 100 2.87 -19.04 -20.79
CA ILE A 100 4.04 -18.64 -20.03
C ILE A 100 4.37 -19.72 -18.99
N ALA A 101 3.37 -20.18 -18.25
CA ALA A 101 3.53 -21.22 -17.24
C ALA A 101 4.01 -22.56 -17.84
N ARG A 102 3.32 -23.10 -18.86
CA ARG A 102 3.68 -24.40 -19.47
C ARG A 102 5.03 -24.38 -20.20
N SER A 103 5.46 -23.22 -20.66
CA SER A 103 6.75 -23.05 -21.35
C SER A 103 7.92 -22.87 -20.37
N GLY A 104 7.65 -22.63 -19.08
CA GLY A 104 8.69 -22.37 -18.07
C GLY A 104 9.46 -21.07 -18.27
N ILE A 105 8.92 -20.13 -19.06
CA ILE A 105 9.59 -18.86 -19.40
C ILE A 105 9.23 -17.70 -18.46
N GLU A 106 8.39 -17.95 -17.46
CA GLU A 106 7.92 -16.93 -16.53
C GLU A 106 9.06 -16.19 -15.84
N ARG A 107 10.04 -16.93 -15.30
CA ARG A 107 11.20 -16.35 -14.63
C ARG A 107 12.10 -15.56 -15.59
N PRO A 108 12.53 -16.12 -16.74
CA PRO A 108 13.25 -15.35 -17.75
C PRO A 108 12.52 -14.08 -18.22
N LEU A 109 11.20 -14.15 -18.40
CA LEU A 109 10.38 -13.01 -18.82
C LEU A 109 10.31 -11.95 -17.73
N THR A 110 10.14 -12.36 -16.47
CA THR A 110 10.18 -11.46 -15.31
C THR A 110 11.53 -10.76 -15.21
N ASP A 111 12.63 -11.52 -15.27
CA ASP A 111 13.99 -10.98 -15.18
C ASP A 111 14.28 -10.03 -16.36
N LEU A 112 13.70 -10.26 -17.55
CA LEU A 112 13.79 -9.34 -18.69
C LEU A 112 13.06 -8.02 -18.43
N LEU A 113 11.82 -8.10 -17.93
CA LEU A 113 11.02 -6.90 -17.61
C LEU A 113 11.68 -6.08 -16.49
N ASP A 114 12.30 -6.73 -15.52
CA ASP A 114 13.00 -6.08 -14.40
C ASP A 114 14.23 -5.26 -14.82
N GLN A 115 14.79 -5.48 -16.01
CA GLN A 115 15.89 -4.65 -16.55
C GLN A 115 15.47 -3.20 -16.84
N ARG A 116 14.16 -2.94 -16.89
CA ARG A 116 13.55 -1.62 -17.08
C ARG A 116 12.46 -1.43 -16.03
N PHE A 117 12.84 -1.57 -14.75
CA PHE A 117 11.92 -1.50 -13.61
C PHE A 117 11.08 -0.22 -13.60
N ASP A 118 11.62 0.92 -14.01
CA ASP A 118 10.88 2.20 -14.11
C ASP A 118 9.68 2.14 -15.07
N HIS A 119 9.68 1.19 -16.02
CA HIS A 119 8.54 0.97 -16.92
C HIS A 119 7.53 -0.03 -16.35
N ARG A 120 7.86 -0.69 -15.23
CA ARG A 120 6.99 -1.66 -14.55
C ARG A 120 6.08 -1.02 -13.53
N ILE A 121 6.40 0.20 -13.10
CA ILE A 121 5.72 0.88 -12.00
C ILE A 121 5.29 2.28 -12.41
N ILE A 122 4.27 2.77 -11.73
CA ILE A 122 3.94 4.18 -11.67
C ILE A 122 4.54 4.71 -10.38
N SER A 123 5.45 5.65 -10.50
CA SER A 123 6.08 6.37 -9.39
C SER A 123 5.45 7.75 -9.25
N LEU A 124 4.65 7.96 -8.21
CA LEU A 124 3.90 9.20 -7.99
C LEU A 124 4.29 9.89 -6.68
N PRO A 125 5.23 10.85 -6.72
CA PRO A 125 5.40 11.79 -5.61
C PRO A 125 4.19 12.74 -5.55
N TRP A 126 3.77 13.11 -4.34
CA TRP A 126 2.63 14.02 -4.14
C TRP A 126 2.83 14.94 -2.93
N GLU A 127 2.12 16.07 -2.96
CA GLU A 127 2.05 17.05 -1.88
C GLU A 127 0.62 17.58 -1.78
N GLY A 128 0.06 17.63 -0.56
CA GLY A 128 -1.29 18.10 -0.28
C GLY A 128 -2.38 17.08 -0.63
N SER A 129 -2.52 16.73 -1.91
CA SER A 129 -3.56 15.82 -2.40
C SER A 129 -3.07 14.92 -3.53
N VAL A 130 -3.83 13.85 -3.78
CA VAL A 130 -3.63 12.93 -4.90
C VAL A 130 -4.95 12.80 -5.64
N ASP A 131 -4.95 13.11 -6.93
CA ASP A 131 -6.11 12.88 -7.78
C ASP A 131 -6.21 11.39 -8.10
N VAL A 132 -7.31 10.77 -7.67
CA VAL A 132 -7.56 9.33 -7.86
C VAL A 132 -8.90 9.12 -8.54
N ARG A 133 -8.93 8.14 -9.45
CA ARG A 133 -10.16 7.69 -10.09
C ARG A 133 -10.25 6.17 -10.07
N VAL A 134 -11.40 5.66 -9.65
CA VAL A 134 -11.69 4.21 -9.62
C VAL A 134 -12.74 3.91 -10.68
N GLU A 135 -12.48 2.92 -11.51
CA GLU A 135 -13.33 2.55 -12.64
C GLU A 135 -13.81 1.10 -12.55
N GLY A 136 -15.13 0.96 -12.39
CA GLY A 136 -15.80 -0.33 -12.30
C GLY A 136 -15.59 -1.02 -10.95
N ASP A 137 -16.21 -2.18 -10.81
CA ASP A 137 -16.25 -2.93 -9.55
C ASP A 137 -15.45 -4.23 -9.64
N VAL A 138 -14.74 -4.53 -8.55
CA VAL A 138 -14.11 -5.83 -8.30
C VAL A 138 -15.19 -6.81 -7.84
N SER A 139 -15.35 -7.93 -8.53
CA SER A 139 -16.35 -8.93 -8.14
C SER A 139 -15.95 -9.63 -6.84
N ALA A 140 -16.93 -10.05 -6.05
CA ALA A 140 -16.68 -10.81 -4.81
C ALA A 140 -15.87 -12.10 -5.07
N SER A 141 -16.08 -12.75 -6.21
CA SER A 141 -15.32 -13.94 -6.59
C SER A 141 -13.85 -13.64 -6.90
N LEU A 142 -13.56 -12.50 -7.54
CA LEU A 142 -12.19 -12.10 -7.81
C LEU A 142 -11.47 -11.68 -6.54
N LEU A 143 -12.17 -10.98 -5.64
CA LEU A 143 -11.64 -10.63 -4.33
C LEU A 143 -11.29 -11.88 -3.52
N ASP A 144 -12.17 -12.89 -3.52
CA ASP A 144 -11.92 -14.17 -2.86
C ASP A 144 -10.70 -14.89 -3.48
N GLU A 145 -10.63 -15.00 -4.80
CA GLU A 145 -9.49 -15.60 -5.52
C GLU A 145 -8.17 -14.89 -5.20
N ALA A 146 -8.17 -13.56 -5.17
CA ALA A 146 -7.00 -12.75 -4.84
C ALA A 146 -6.51 -12.96 -3.40
N LEU A 147 -7.43 -13.04 -2.43
CA LEU A 147 -7.10 -13.33 -1.02
C LEU A 147 -6.45 -14.70 -0.86
N HIS A 148 -6.92 -15.71 -1.60
CA HIS A 148 -6.32 -17.04 -1.60
C HIS A 148 -4.92 -17.04 -2.24
N ALA A 149 -4.73 -16.31 -3.35
CA ALA A 149 -3.42 -16.16 -3.98
C ALA A 149 -2.40 -15.45 -3.09
N ASP A 150 -2.84 -14.39 -2.38
CA ASP A 150 -2.00 -13.61 -1.47
C ASP A 150 -1.46 -14.45 -0.29
N SER A 151 -2.23 -15.42 0.21
CA SER A 151 -1.79 -16.32 1.28
C SER A 151 -0.49 -17.09 0.96
N HIS A 152 -0.26 -17.40 -0.32
CA HIS A 152 0.96 -18.03 -0.80
C HIS A 152 2.11 -17.02 -1.01
N HIS A 153 1.79 -15.75 -1.24
CA HIS A 153 2.75 -14.66 -1.48
C HIS A 153 3.24 -13.95 -0.19
N ARG A 154 2.43 -13.95 0.88
CA ARG A 154 2.76 -13.39 2.21
C ARG A 154 4.08 -13.89 2.81
N VAL A 155 4.49 -15.12 2.48
CA VAL A 155 5.78 -15.68 2.91
C VAL A 155 6.97 -14.96 2.24
N ALA A 156 6.82 -14.57 0.97
CA ALA A 156 7.87 -13.91 0.19
C ALA A 156 7.89 -12.38 0.38
N GLN A 157 6.73 -11.73 0.35
CA GLN A 157 6.62 -10.26 0.51
C GLN A 157 7.03 -9.78 1.91
N SER A 158 6.70 -10.53 2.97
CA SER A 158 7.13 -10.17 4.34
C SER A 158 8.66 -10.19 4.50
N LEU A 159 9.37 -11.02 3.74
CA LEU A 159 10.84 -11.01 3.68
C LEU A 159 11.36 -9.80 2.90
N ALA A 160 10.76 -9.46 1.75
CA ALA A 160 11.15 -8.33 0.93
C ALA A 160 10.94 -6.98 1.63
N VAL A 161 9.79 -6.75 2.27
CA VAL A 161 9.50 -5.55 3.07
C VAL A 161 10.50 -5.42 4.23
N ARG A 162 10.87 -6.53 4.88
CA ARG A 162 11.90 -6.53 5.94
C ARG A 162 13.28 -6.18 5.41
N VAL A 163 13.65 -6.67 4.22
CA VAL A 163 14.93 -6.36 3.57
C VAL A 163 14.98 -4.91 3.09
N LEU A 164 13.91 -4.40 2.45
CA LEU A 164 13.82 -3.02 1.98
C LEU A 164 13.83 -2.03 3.15
N THR A 165 13.03 -2.30 4.19
CA THR A 165 13.05 -1.51 5.44
C THR A 165 14.42 -1.57 6.09
N ALA A 166 15.08 -2.74 6.13
CA ALA A 166 16.43 -2.87 6.66
C ALA A 166 17.46 -2.08 5.84
N ALA A 167 17.39 -2.11 4.50
CA ALA A 167 18.29 -1.38 3.61
C ALA A 167 18.09 0.14 3.71
N LEU A 168 16.85 0.62 3.70
CA LEU A 168 16.48 2.04 3.88
C LEU A 168 16.84 2.56 5.28
N THR A 169 16.94 1.68 6.28
CA THR A 169 17.35 2.03 7.65
C THR A 169 18.81 1.70 7.96
N ALA A 170 19.57 1.10 7.03
CA ALA A 170 20.94 0.62 7.26
C ALA A 170 22.01 1.72 7.18
N ALA A 171 21.84 2.80 6.40
CA ALA A 171 22.76 3.95 6.45
C ALA A 171 22.15 5.24 5.88
N PRO A 172 22.45 6.43 6.47
CA PRO A 172 23.48 6.68 7.47
C PRO A 172 22.91 6.62 8.90
N ARG A 173 23.37 5.63 9.67
CA ARG A 173 23.35 5.60 11.15
C ARG A 173 24.33 6.63 11.75
N TRP A 174 24.44 7.80 11.12
CA TRP A 174 25.31 8.88 11.56
C TRP A 174 24.43 9.98 12.16
N ARG A 175 24.40 10.03 13.49
CA ARG A 175 23.65 10.97 14.34
C ARG A 175 22.12 10.93 14.19
N ARG A 176 21.47 9.86 14.67
CA ARG A 176 20.17 10.06 15.31
C ARG A 176 20.43 10.21 16.80
N ARG A 177 20.19 11.42 17.33
CA ARG A 177 19.89 11.61 18.75
C ARG A 177 18.81 10.59 19.13
N ASP A 178 18.78 10.12 20.37
CA ASP A 178 17.64 9.39 20.92
C ASP A 178 16.37 10.24 20.78
N VAL A 179 15.69 10.13 19.64
CA VAL A 179 14.38 10.75 19.43
C VAL A 179 13.38 9.74 19.98
N THR A 180 13.03 9.92 21.25
CA THR A 180 11.85 9.31 21.85
C THR A 180 10.62 10.03 21.33
N VAL A 181 9.74 9.29 20.65
CA VAL A 181 8.42 9.77 20.22
C VAL A 181 7.40 9.27 21.24
N ALA A 182 6.53 10.13 21.78
CA ALA A 182 5.47 9.68 22.67
C ALA A 182 4.37 8.98 21.86
N PHE A 183 3.73 7.97 22.45
CA PHE A 183 2.62 7.26 21.81
C PHE A 183 1.46 8.22 21.49
N ASP A 184 1.12 9.10 22.44
CA ASP A 184 0.02 10.05 22.30
C ASP A 184 0.25 11.14 21.24
N ASP A 185 1.51 11.39 20.88
CA ASP A 185 1.87 12.37 19.85
C ASP A 185 1.53 11.90 18.43
N ILE A 186 1.43 10.58 18.22
CA ILE A 186 1.22 9.99 16.89
C ILE A 186 -0.19 9.51 16.63
N VAL A 187 -0.93 9.12 17.67
CA VAL A 187 -2.26 8.51 17.52
C VAL A 187 -3.38 9.54 17.53
N LYS A 188 -4.54 9.15 16.98
CA LYS A 188 -5.78 9.92 17.05
C LYS A 188 -6.13 10.31 18.50
N PRO A 189 -6.77 11.48 18.74
CA PRO A 189 -7.10 11.95 20.09
C PRO A 189 -7.81 10.92 20.97
N GLU A 190 -8.74 10.15 20.39
CA GLU A 190 -9.52 9.11 21.05
C GLU A 190 -8.73 7.85 21.43
N LEU A 191 -7.52 7.68 20.88
CA LEU A 191 -6.63 6.54 21.18
C LEU A 191 -5.52 6.90 22.18
N ARG A 192 -5.42 8.16 22.60
CA ARG A 192 -4.41 8.64 23.55
C ARG A 192 -4.60 8.03 24.93
N ARG A 193 -3.50 7.74 25.63
CA ARG A 193 -3.48 7.08 26.94
C ARG A 193 -3.30 8.04 28.09
N GLY A 194 -2.65 9.19 27.87
CA GLY A 194 -2.32 10.18 28.90
C GLY A 194 -1.24 9.72 29.89
N ASP A 195 -0.59 8.58 29.64
CA ASP A 195 0.40 7.95 30.53
C ASP A 195 1.84 8.39 30.22
N GLY A 196 2.05 9.20 29.18
CA GLY A 196 3.37 9.63 28.72
C GLY A 196 4.23 8.50 28.16
N ALA A 197 3.62 7.36 27.80
CA ALA A 197 4.34 6.22 27.27
C ALA A 197 5.08 6.57 25.98
N THR A 198 6.33 6.13 25.88
CA THR A 198 7.11 6.26 24.65
C THR A 198 6.76 5.15 23.67
N LEU A 199 6.90 5.45 22.38
CA LEU A 199 6.57 4.52 21.30
C LEU A 199 7.63 3.40 21.19
N GLU A 200 7.27 2.21 21.67
CA GLU A 200 8.14 1.04 21.66
C GLU A 200 8.19 0.29 20.31
N ARG A 201 9.26 -0.48 20.09
CA ARG A 201 9.40 -1.38 18.93
C ARG A 201 8.61 -2.68 19.13
N ARG A 202 7.29 -2.59 19.00
CA ARG A 202 6.36 -3.74 19.03
C ARG A 202 5.24 -3.57 18.01
N ILE A 203 4.39 -4.58 17.92
CA ILE A 203 3.12 -4.52 17.19
C ILE A 203 2.05 -3.93 18.11
N TYR A 204 1.38 -2.88 17.66
CA TYR A 204 0.24 -2.26 18.30
C TYR A 204 -1.02 -2.74 17.63
N ARG A 205 -1.90 -3.35 18.43
CA ARG A 205 -3.29 -3.62 18.07
C ARG A 205 -4.12 -2.69 18.93
N LEU A 206 -4.69 -1.69 18.30
CA LEU A 206 -5.49 -0.70 18.99
C LEU A 206 -6.94 -1.07 18.74
N ASP A 207 -7.55 -1.71 19.74
CA ASP A 207 -8.99 -1.95 19.69
C ASP A 207 -9.67 -0.59 19.68
N SER A 208 -10.50 -0.31 18.68
CA SER A 208 -11.45 0.80 18.74
C SER A 208 -12.33 0.55 19.95
N ALA A 209 -12.09 1.29 21.03
CA ALA A 209 -12.65 0.99 22.33
C ALA A 209 -14.18 0.87 22.26
N THR A 210 -14.68 -0.36 22.36
CA THR A 210 -16.00 -0.63 22.91
C THR A 210 -16.05 0.04 24.28
N SER A 211 -17.00 0.98 24.40
CA SER A 211 -17.39 1.69 25.62
C SER A 211 -17.03 0.94 26.91
N HIS A 212 -16.22 1.58 27.75
CA HIS A 212 -16.18 1.26 29.18
C HIS A 212 -17.59 1.47 29.77
N SER A 213 -18.39 0.41 29.79
CA SER A 213 -19.50 0.31 30.73
C SER A 213 -18.96 -0.40 31.97
N ASN A 214 -18.50 0.41 32.92
CA ASN A 214 -18.57 0.04 34.32
C ASN A 214 -20.06 -0.19 34.63
N VAL A 215 -20.47 -1.45 34.69
CA VAL A 215 -21.65 -1.84 35.47
C VAL A 215 -21.14 -2.55 36.69
N SER A 216 -21.04 -1.78 37.77
CA SER A 216 -21.15 -2.32 39.12
C SER A 216 -22.54 -2.95 39.26
N GLN A 217 -22.60 -4.26 39.49
CA GLN A 217 -23.46 -4.92 40.48
C GLN A 217 -23.04 -6.38 40.63
#